data_AF-A0A931CAF5-F1
#
_entry.id   AF-A0A931CAF5-F1
#
_cell.length_a   1.000
_cell.length_b   1.000
_cell.length_c   1.000
_cell.angle_alpha   90.00
_cell.angle_beta   90.00
_cell.angle_gamma   90.00
#
_symmetry.space_group_name_H-M   'P 1'
#
loop_
_entity.id
_entity.type
_entity.pdbx_description
1 polymer ?
#
loop_
_entity_poly.entity_id
_entity_poly.type
_entity_poly.pdbx_seq_one_letter_code
_entity_poly.pdbx_strand_id
1 'polypeptide(L)'
;MAADRGTYRVGRSLAASSRPVGFVVVALSYIVAGLAAWAVVATVRGPHPLLLTFYADLVATLVVFAASVVVANASVYDPYWSVAPAVIVIAWVLWSAGGDLGEVTGRQAAVLVLVLAWSIRLTANWAASWRGLSHEDWRYVQLREQRPARLPWWLINLTGIQLMPTLVVFAGLLAVWPAVTVTGRPWGLLDFAAVAVTAAAVVIETVADRQLHRFAGDPANRGRIIDRGLWRYSRHPNYLGEITFWWGMWLFGVAAAPGWWWTVVGPIVMVLLFAFVSVPMMDRRSLARRPAYAQHMRRVPALLPRPRGNGG
;
A
#
# COMPACT_ATOMS: atom_id res chain seq x y z
N MET A 1 12.17 -32.79 7.22
CA MET A 1 11.77 -31.49 6.63
C MET A 1 10.38 -31.50 5.95
N ALA A 2 9.42 -32.29 6.44
CA ALA A 2 8.00 -32.26 6.03
C ALA A 2 7.08 -31.64 7.10
N ALA A 3 7.63 -31.21 8.24
CA ALA A 3 6.88 -30.88 9.45
C ALA A 3 6.14 -29.51 9.42
N ASP A 4 6.48 -28.61 8.49
CA ASP A 4 5.95 -27.24 8.48
C ASP A 4 4.68 -27.05 7.61
N ARG A 5 4.24 -28.09 6.89
CA ARG A 5 3.01 -28.00 6.07
C ARG A 5 1.73 -28.28 6.87
N GLY A 6 1.83 -28.99 8.00
CA GLY A 6 0.67 -29.33 8.86
C GLY A 6 0.47 -28.43 10.08
N THR A 7 1.44 -27.58 10.44
CA THR A 7 1.46 -26.84 11.71
C THR A 7 1.08 -25.35 11.60
N TYR A 8 1.12 -24.76 10.40
CA TYR A 8 0.71 -23.37 10.20
C TYR A 8 -0.82 -23.26 10.10
N ARG A 9 -1.48 -23.14 11.26
CA ARG A 9 -2.90 -22.84 11.36
C ARG A 9 -3.11 -21.33 11.44
N VAL A 10 -3.77 -20.76 10.44
CA VAL A 10 -4.07 -19.31 10.38
C VAL A 10 -4.75 -18.87 11.68
N GLY A 11 -4.17 -17.88 12.37
CA GLY A 11 -4.67 -17.35 13.63
C GLY A 11 -4.32 -18.17 14.89
N ARG A 12 -3.82 -19.41 14.76
CA ARG A 12 -3.52 -20.33 15.88
C ARG A 12 -4.68 -20.40 16.90
N SER A 13 -4.40 -20.20 18.20
CA SER A 13 -5.38 -20.16 19.28
C SER A 13 -6.32 -18.94 19.19
N LEU A 14 -5.93 -17.91 18.45
CA LEU A 14 -6.72 -16.70 18.23
C LEU A 14 -7.63 -16.80 16.98
N ALA A 15 -7.61 -17.90 16.24
CA ALA A 15 -8.43 -18.06 15.03
C ALA A 15 -9.94 -17.93 15.31
N ALA A 16 -10.39 -18.39 16.49
CA ALA A 16 -11.78 -18.29 16.94
C ALA A 16 -12.10 -16.96 17.65
N SER A 17 -11.12 -16.05 17.79
CA SER A 17 -11.35 -14.75 18.42
C SER A 17 -12.27 -13.87 17.57
N SER A 18 -12.97 -12.95 18.24
CA SER A 18 -13.85 -12.01 17.54
C SER A 18 -13.04 -11.04 16.69
N ARG A 19 -13.66 -10.50 15.62
CA ARG A 19 -13.04 -9.49 14.76
C ARG A 19 -12.49 -8.27 15.52
N PRO A 20 -13.17 -7.71 16.54
CA PRO A 20 -12.60 -6.66 17.39
C PRO A 20 -11.28 -7.05 18.07
N VAL A 21 -11.16 -8.27 18.60
CA VAL A 21 -9.90 -8.76 19.18
C VAL A 21 -8.79 -8.77 18.12
N GLY A 22 -9.11 -9.19 16.89
CA GLY A 22 -8.17 -9.11 15.77
C GLY A 22 -7.66 -7.68 15.51
N PHE A 23 -8.54 -6.68 15.54
CA PHE A 23 -8.14 -5.27 15.38
C PHE A 23 -7.27 -4.79 16.54
N VAL A 24 -7.58 -5.16 17.78
CA VAL A 24 -6.75 -4.84 18.95
C VAL A 24 -5.35 -5.41 18.80
N VAL A 25 -5.23 -6.66 18.35
CA VAL A 25 -3.93 -7.32 18.10
C VAL A 25 -3.12 -6.56 17.04
N VAL A 26 -3.74 -6.17 15.92
CA VAL A 26 -3.07 -5.38 14.88
C VAL A 26 -2.64 -4.01 15.40
N ALA A 27 -3.53 -3.30 16.11
CA ALA A 27 -3.23 -1.98 16.67
C ALA A 27 -2.08 -2.03 17.69
N LEU A 28 -2.11 -2.98 18.62
CA LEU A 28 -1.01 -3.18 19.59
C LEU A 28 0.30 -3.52 18.89
N SER A 29 0.27 -4.38 17.86
CA SER A 29 1.47 -4.69 17.07
C SER A 29 2.07 -3.43 16.43
N TYR A 30 1.23 -2.50 15.98
CA TYR A 30 1.70 -1.26 15.34
C TYR A 30 2.17 -0.23 16.35
N ILE A 31 1.57 -0.18 17.54
CA ILE A 31 2.08 0.63 18.66
C ILE A 31 3.49 0.16 19.04
N VAL A 32 3.70 -1.14 19.21
CA VAL A 32 5.03 -1.69 19.53
C VAL A 32 6.02 -1.42 18.38
N ALA A 33 5.59 -1.56 17.13
CA ALA A 33 6.42 -1.24 15.97
C ALA A 33 6.80 0.25 15.93
N GLY A 34 5.86 1.15 16.21
CA GLY A 34 6.09 2.59 16.30
C GLY A 34 7.04 2.97 17.45
N LEU A 35 6.92 2.33 18.62
CA LEU A 35 7.86 2.52 19.73
C LEU A 35 9.26 2.04 19.37
N ALA A 36 9.39 0.91 18.68
CA ALA A 36 10.69 0.40 18.21
C ALA A 36 11.32 1.34 17.17
N ALA A 37 10.53 1.83 16.21
CA ALA A 37 10.97 2.85 15.25
C ALA A 37 11.41 4.14 15.94
N TRP A 38 10.63 4.63 16.91
CA TRP A 38 11.00 5.80 17.70
C TRP A 38 12.30 5.59 18.48
N ALA A 39 12.51 4.41 19.07
CA ALA A 39 13.75 4.08 19.76
C ALA A 39 14.96 4.16 18.83
N VAL A 40 14.84 3.71 17.57
CA VAL A 40 15.89 3.87 16.54
C VAL A 40 16.19 5.36 16.32
N VAL A 41 15.15 6.17 16.09
CA VAL A 41 15.30 7.62 15.85
C VAL A 41 15.93 8.34 17.06
N ALA A 42 15.57 7.94 18.29
CA ALA A 42 16.04 8.58 19.51
C ALA A 42 17.49 8.23 19.89
N THR A 43 17.94 7.03 19.52
CA THR A 43 19.23 6.47 19.98
C THR A 43 20.34 6.55 18.92
N VAL A 44 20.00 6.38 17.64
CA VAL A 44 20.99 6.38 16.56
C VAL A 44 21.35 7.82 16.17
N ARG A 45 22.62 8.17 16.30
CA ARG A 45 23.17 9.50 15.97
C ARG A 45 24.05 9.43 14.74
N GLY A 46 24.02 10.48 13.90
CA GLY A 46 24.94 10.65 12.77
C GLY A 46 24.34 10.45 11.37
N PRO A 47 23.44 9.49 11.11
CA PRO A 47 22.82 9.36 9.79
C PRO A 47 21.99 10.57 9.37
N HIS A 48 21.90 10.79 8.06
CA HIS A 48 20.91 11.69 7.47
C HIS A 48 19.48 11.24 7.88
N PRO A 49 18.52 12.15 8.17
CA PRO A 49 17.23 11.74 8.71
C PRO A 49 16.42 10.80 7.80
N LEU A 50 16.58 10.92 6.47
CA LEU A 50 16.02 9.95 5.51
C LEU A 50 16.55 8.52 5.75
N LEU A 51 17.85 8.36 6.01
CA LEU A 51 18.45 7.06 6.30
C LEU A 51 18.05 6.55 7.69
N LEU A 52 17.95 7.45 8.67
CA LEU A 52 17.47 7.13 10.00
C LEU A 52 16.03 6.61 9.98
N THR A 53 15.16 7.26 9.21
CA THR A 53 13.77 6.81 9.02
C THR A 53 13.66 5.53 8.21
N PHE A 54 14.56 5.28 7.26
CA PHE A 54 14.67 3.98 6.60
C PHE A 54 14.97 2.86 7.61
N TYR A 55 15.95 3.05 8.50
CA TYR A 55 16.26 2.06 9.54
C TYR A 55 15.09 1.86 10.52
N ALA A 56 14.41 2.95 10.89
CA ALA A 56 13.25 2.88 11.75
C ALA A 56 12.10 2.07 11.10
N ASP A 57 11.83 2.27 9.81
CA ASP A 57 10.79 1.53 9.08
C ASP A 57 11.15 0.04 8.90
N LEU A 58 12.43 -0.28 8.68
CA LEU A 58 12.90 -1.67 8.68
C LEU A 58 12.69 -2.35 10.04
N VAL A 59 13.04 -1.68 11.13
CA VAL A 59 12.84 -2.21 12.50
C VAL A 59 11.35 -2.39 12.80
N ALA A 60 10.51 -1.41 12.48
CA ALA A 60 9.06 -1.52 12.65
C ALA A 60 8.48 -2.67 11.81
N THR A 61 8.93 -2.86 10.57
CA THR A 61 8.56 -3.99 9.72
C THR A 61 8.94 -5.33 10.37
N LEU A 62 10.13 -5.44 10.99
CA LEU A 62 10.54 -6.66 11.70
C LEU A 62 9.67 -6.95 12.92
N VAL A 63 9.20 -5.92 13.63
CA VAL A 63 8.26 -6.08 14.74
C VAL A 63 6.90 -6.59 14.25
N VAL A 64 6.37 -5.99 13.16
CA VAL A 64 5.11 -6.46 12.54
C VAL A 64 5.26 -7.88 12.01
N PHE A 65 6.43 -8.22 11.46
CA PHE A 65 6.75 -9.58 11.05
C PHE A 65 6.72 -10.56 12.22
N ALA A 66 7.38 -10.23 13.32
CA ALA A 66 7.35 -11.04 14.54
C ALA A 66 5.90 -11.26 15.03
N ALA A 67 5.09 -10.21 15.07
CA ALA A 67 3.67 -10.31 15.42
C ALA A 67 2.91 -11.26 14.47
N SER A 68 3.12 -11.13 13.15
CA SER A 68 2.49 -11.99 12.13
C SER A 68 2.84 -13.47 12.30
N VAL A 69 4.07 -13.78 12.76
CA VAL A 69 4.52 -15.14 13.03
C VAL A 69 3.91 -15.67 14.34
N VAL A 70 3.85 -14.84 15.39
CA VAL A 70 3.25 -15.19 16.68
C VAL A 70 1.78 -15.59 16.49
N VAL A 71 1.01 -14.79 15.76
CA VAL A 71 -0.42 -15.04 15.53
C VAL A 71 -0.69 -15.95 14.32
N ALA A 72 0.35 -16.35 13.59
CA ALA A 72 0.27 -17.10 12.33
C ALA A 72 -0.74 -16.48 11.35
N ASN A 73 -0.59 -15.20 11.05
CA ASN A 73 -1.40 -14.53 10.03
C ASN A 73 -0.57 -13.44 9.35
N ALA A 74 -0.17 -13.66 8.09
CA ALA A 74 0.62 -12.70 7.33
C ALA A 74 -0.15 -11.41 7.00
N SER A 75 -1.49 -11.45 6.97
CA SER A 75 -2.34 -10.27 6.75
C SER A 75 -2.32 -9.25 7.89
N VAL A 76 -1.64 -9.52 9.01
CA VAL A 76 -1.33 -8.48 10.01
C VAL A 76 -0.51 -7.34 9.40
N TYR A 77 0.25 -7.59 8.33
CA TYR A 77 0.99 -6.56 7.60
C TYR A 77 0.12 -5.72 6.65
N ASP A 78 -1.07 -6.20 6.25
CA ASP A 78 -1.85 -5.59 5.17
C ASP A 78 -2.24 -4.12 5.37
N PRO A 79 -2.56 -3.61 6.58
CA PRO A 79 -2.75 -2.17 6.75
C PRO A 79 -1.45 -1.40 7.02
N TYR A 80 -0.35 -2.08 7.37
CA TYR A 80 0.92 -1.45 7.79
C TYR A 80 1.49 -0.57 6.68
N TRP A 81 1.56 -1.10 5.45
CA TRP A 81 2.14 -0.38 4.32
C TRP A 81 1.35 0.88 3.93
N SER A 82 0.08 1.00 4.34
CA SER A 82 -0.70 2.23 4.19
C SER A 82 -0.64 3.15 5.42
N VAL A 83 -0.37 2.62 6.62
CA VAL A 83 -0.26 3.40 7.86
C VAL A 83 1.13 4.04 8.01
N ALA A 84 2.20 3.30 7.72
CA ALA A 84 3.59 3.75 7.89
C ALA A 84 3.89 5.06 7.14
N PRO A 85 3.47 5.26 5.86
CA PRO A 85 3.68 6.53 5.16
C PRO A 85 3.15 7.76 5.89
N ALA A 86 1.93 7.70 6.44
CA ALA A 86 1.36 8.83 7.18
C ALA A 86 2.19 9.18 8.41
N VAL A 87 2.61 8.18 9.18
CA VAL A 87 3.45 8.38 10.38
C VAL A 87 4.81 8.98 10.00
N ILE A 88 5.46 8.45 8.95
CA ILE A 88 6.75 8.92 8.46
C ILE A 88 6.66 10.37 7.97
N VAL A 89 5.64 10.70 7.17
CA VAL A 89 5.47 12.05 6.61
C VAL A 89 5.16 13.07 7.71
N ILE A 90 4.33 12.72 8.71
CA ILE A 90 4.10 13.55 9.90
C ILE A 90 5.43 13.81 10.62
N ALA A 91 6.23 12.78 10.86
CA ALA A 91 7.52 12.92 11.53
C ALA A 91 8.49 13.82 10.75
N TRP A 92 8.52 13.73 9.41
CA TRP A 92 9.35 14.60 8.57
C TRP A 92 8.89 16.05 8.57
N VAL A 93 7.58 16.31 8.57
CA VAL A 93 7.05 17.68 8.69
C VAL A 93 7.40 18.27 10.05
N LEU A 94 7.17 17.53 11.14
CA LEU A 94 7.51 17.96 12.49
C LEU A 94 9.01 18.26 12.63
N TRP A 95 9.85 17.39 12.08
CA TRP A 95 11.29 17.59 12.04
C TRP A 95 11.69 18.85 11.27
N SER A 96 11.11 19.05 10.07
CA SER A 96 11.39 20.22 9.23
C SER A 96 10.93 21.54 9.85
N ALA A 97 9.84 21.52 10.61
CA ALA A 97 9.28 22.71 11.25
C ALA A 97 9.89 23.00 12.63
N GLY A 98 10.96 22.30 13.03
CA GLY A 98 11.57 22.46 14.35
C GLY A 98 10.63 22.12 15.52
N GLY A 99 9.52 21.42 15.27
CA GLY A 99 8.45 21.17 16.23
C GLY A 99 7.39 22.27 16.33
N ASP A 100 7.52 23.41 15.64
CA ASP A 100 6.52 24.47 15.61
C ASP A 100 5.53 24.28 14.44
N LEU A 101 4.30 23.89 14.76
CA LEU A 101 3.26 23.68 13.76
C LEU A 101 2.79 24.99 13.09
N GLY A 102 3.12 26.16 13.64
CA GLY A 102 2.86 27.47 13.03
C GLY A 102 3.65 27.71 11.74
N GLU A 103 4.71 26.95 11.50
CA GLU A 103 5.59 27.09 10.32
C GLU A 103 5.26 26.12 9.17
N VAL A 104 4.18 25.34 9.28
CA VAL A 104 3.79 24.39 8.23
C VAL A 104 3.41 25.14 6.96
N THR A 105 4.19 24.93 5.91
CA THR A 105 3.96 25.51 4.57
C THR A 105 2.73 24.90 3.90
N GLY A 106 2.16 25.62 2.93
CA GLY A 106 1.05 25.10 2.12
C GLY A 106 1.37 23.78 1.40
N ARG A 107 2.62 23.57 0.96
CA ARG A 107 3.06 22.32 0.30
C ARG A 107 3.06 21.15 1.28
N GLN A 108 3.61 21.34 2.47
CA GLN A 108 3.57 20.34 3.55
C GLN A 108 2.14 19.99 3.93
N ALA A 109 1.27 20.99 4.08
CA ALA A 109 -0.14 20.78 4.37
C ALA A 109 -0.85 19.97 3.26
N ALA A 110 -0.62 20.30 1.99
CA ALA A 110 -1.21 19.58 0.86
C ALA A 110 -0.76 18.11 0.83
N VAL A 111 0.53 17.86 0.98
CA VAL A 111 1.09 16.49 1.05
C VAL A 111 0.50 15.72 2.23
N LEU A 112 0.46 16.32 3.43
CA LEU A 112 -0.11 15.68 4.62
C LEU A 112 -1.58 15.29 4.42
N VAL A 113 -2.41 16.20 3.94
CA VAL A 113 -3.84 15.95 3.71
C VAL A 113 -4.03 14.82 2.71
N LEU A 114 -3.28 14.83 1.61
CA LEU A 114 -3.42 13.82 0.55
C LEU A 114 -2.89 12.45 0.98
N VAL A 115 -1.75 12.39 1.67
CA VAL A 115 -1.20 11.15 2.24
C VAL A 115 -2.14 10.60 3.30
N LEU A 116 -2.67 11.43 4.21
CA LEU A 116 -3.64 10.99 5.21
C LEU A 116 -4.94 10.47 4.56
N ALA A 117 -5.46 11.17 3.57
CA ALA A 117 -6.63 10.72 2.82
C ALA A 117 -6.38 9.35 2.17
N TRP A 118 -5.22 9.16 1.54
CA TRP A 118 -4.77 7.90 0.94
C TRP A 118 -4.60 6.77 1.97
N SER A 119 -3.93 7.05 3.10
CA SER A 119 -3.68 6.09 4.17
C SER A 119 -4.96 5.63 4.85
N ILE A 120 -5.83 6.58 5.22
CA ILE A 120 -7.09 6.31 5.90
C ILE A 120 -8.01 5.49 5.01
N ARG A 121 -8.15 5.85 3.72
CA ARG A 121 -9.04 5.11 2.81
C ARG A 121 -8.55 3.69 2.53
N LEU A 122 -7.23 3.46 2.38
CA LEU A 122 -6.69 2.11 2.21
C LEU A 122 -6.93 1.26 3.45
N THR A 123 -6.59 1.81 4.61
CA THR A 123 -6.76 1.13 5.90
C THR A 123 -8.24 0.82 6.15
N ALA A 124 -9.15 1.74 5.84
CA ALA A 124 -10.58 1.54 5.96
C ALA A 124 -11.11 0.48 4.97
N ASN A 125 -10.61 0.46 3.74
CA ASN A 125 -10.97 -0.52 2.72
C ASN A 125 -10.56 -1.95 3.13
N TRP A 126 -9.33 -2.10 3.66
CA TRP A 126 -8.88 -3.34 4.28
C TRP A 126 -9.76 -3.71 5.48
N ALA A 127 -9.96 -2.78 6.40
CA ALA A 127 -10.70 -3.02 7.63
C ALA A 127 -12.13 -3.49 7.33
N ALA A 128 -12.80 -2.91 6.32
CA ALA A 128 -14.15 -3.29 5.90
C ALA A 128 -14.27 -4.75 5.44
N SER A 129 -13.23 -5.30 4.80
CA SER A 129 -13.25 -6.65 4.22
C SER A 129 -12.59 -7.72 5.10
N TRP A 130 -11.71 -7.33 6.03
CA TRP A 130 -11.03 -8.24 6.92
C TRP A 130 -11.96 -8.83 7.99
N ARG A 131 -11.87 -10.14 8.22
CA ARG A 131 -12.83 -10.91 9.06
C ARG A 131 -12.27 -11.32 10.42
N GLY A 132 -11.08 -10.87 10.77
CA GLY A 132 -10.35 -11.26 11.98
C GLY A 132 -9.24 -12.27 11.71
N LEU A 133 -8.64 -12.79 12.78
CA LEU A 133 -7.37 -13.55 12.72
C LEU A 133 -7.47 -14.92 12.03
N SER A 134 -8.67 -15.44 11.76
CA SER A 134 -8.90 -16.61 10.90
C SER A 134 -8.87 -16.30 9.39
N HIS A 135 -8.90 -15.03 9.00
CA HIS A 135 -8.83 -14.59 7.61
C HIS A 135 -7.41 -14.12 7.27
N GLU A 136 -6.81 -14.79 6.30
CA GLU A 136 -5.56 -14.39 5.67
C GLU A 136 -5.78 -14.18 4.17
N ASP A 137 -5.11 -13.18 3.59
CA ASP A 137 -5.21 -12.86 2.17
C ASP A 137 -4.84 -14.10 1.34
N TRP A 138 -5.69 -14.35 0.33
CA TRP A 138 -5.57 -15.50 -0.53
C TRP A 138 -4.22 -15.58 -1.27
N ARG A 139 -3.56 -14.44 -1.52
CA ARG A 139 -2.24 -14.38 -2.16
C ARG A 139 -1.23 -15.07 -1.27
N TYR A 140 -1.31 -14.85 0.03
CA TYR A 140 -0.39 -15.43 1.01
C TYR A 140 -0.67 -16.92 1.21
N VAL A 141 -1.95 -17.31 1.23
CA VAL A 141 -2.34 -18.73 1.20
C VAL A 141 -1.78 -19.42 -0.05
N GLN A 142 -1.96 -18.82 -1.23
CA GLN A 142 -1.45 -19.34 -2.49
C GLN A 142 0.09 -19.46 -2.48
N LEU A 143 0.80 -18.42 -2.05
CA LEU A 143 2.26 -18.44 -1.93
C LEU A 143 2.72 -19.52 -0.94
N ARG A 144 2.01 -19.70 0.18
CA ARG A 144 2.32 -20.74 1.15
C ARG A 144 2.13 -22.14 0.57
N GLU A 145 1.07 -22.36 -0.19
CA GLU A 145 0.76 -23.66 -0.80
C GLU A 145 1.69 -24.00 -1.96
N GLN A 146 2.08 -22.99 -2.76
CA GLN A 146 2.92 -23.17 -3.95
C GLN A 146 4.42 -23.16 -3.65
N ARG A 147 4.84 -22.84 -2.41
CA ARG A 147 6.26 -22.76 -2.08
C ARG A 147 6.99 -24.10 -2.20
N PRO A 148 8.25 -24.10 -2.67
CA PRO A 148 9.12 -25.27 -2.58
C PRO A 148 9.25 -25.76 -1.13
N ALA A 149 9.21 -27.08 -0.90
CA ALA A 149 9.24 -27.65 0.44
C ALA A 149 10.50 -27.28 1.24
N ARG A 150 11.62 -27.04 0.55
CA ARG A 150 12.89 -26.59 1.16
C ARG A 150 12.88 -25.15 1.66
N LEU A 151 11.92 -24.34 1.21
CA LEU A 151 11.86 -22.92 1.54
C LEU A 151 10.93 -22.72 2.76
N PRO A 152 11.45 -22.28 3.91
CA PRO A 152 10.62 -22.10 5.11
C PRO A 152 9.61 -20.97 4.91
N TRP A 153 8.41 -21.12 5.48
CA TRP A 153 7.33 -20.13 5.30
C TRP A 153 7.71 -18.74 5.81
N TRP A 154 8.41 -18.67 6.96
CA TRP A 154 8.81 -17.41 7.56
C TRP A 154 9.65 -16.55 6.61
N LEU A 155 10.46 -17.17 5.74
CA LEU A 155 11.32 -16.44 4.81
C LEU A 155 10.50 -15.77 3.71
N ILE A 156 9.49 -16.46 3.15
CA ILE A 156 8.56 -15.88 2.16
C ILE A 156 7.71 -14.78 2.79
N ASN A 157 7.24 -15.02 4.02
CA ASN A 157 6.50 -14.02 4.78
C ASN A 157 7.35 -12.76 5.00
N LEU A 158 8.59 -12.91 5.45
CA LEU A 158 9.48 -11.77 5.67
C LEU A 158 9.83 -11.06 4.35
N THR A 159 10.38 -11.76 3.36
CA THR A 159 10.98 -11.11 2.19
C THR A 159 9.95 -10.69 1.15
N GLY A 160 8.97 -11.54 0.87
CA GLY A 160 8.00 -11.32 -0.21
C GLY A 160 6.76 -10.54 0.24
N ILE A 161 6.24 -10.81 1.43
CA ILE A 161 4.97 -10.24 1.90
C ILE A 161 5.17 -8.93 2.66
N GLN A 162 6.28 -8.78 3.39
CA GLN A 162 6.48 -7.64 4.28
C GLN A 162 7.62 -6.73 3.81
N LEU A 163 8.84 -7.25 3.70
CA LEU A 163 9.99 -6.43 3.36
C LEU A 163 9.91 -5.86 1.93
N MET A 164 9.49 -6.65 0.94
CA MET A 164 9.37 -6.16 -0.44
C MET A 164 8.40 -4.97 -0.53
N PRO A 165 7.13 -5.04 -0.05
CA PRO A 165 6.26 -3.87 -0.05
C PRO A 165 6.79 -2.69 0.77
N THR A 166 7.43 -2.93 1.93
CA THR A 166 8.08 -1.87 2.72
C THR A 166 9.11 -1.12 1.86
N LEU A 167 10.00 -1.84 1.17
CA LEU A 167 11.02 -1.24 0.31
C LEU A 167 10.43 -0.48 -0.88
N VAL A 168 9.37 -1.02 -1.49
CA VAL A 168 8.67 -0.39 -2.62
C VAL A 168 8.00 0.92 -2.18
N VAL A 169 7.29 0.90 -1.06
CA VAL A 169 6.64 2.08 -0.47
C VAL A 169 7.67 3.12 -0.04
N PHE A 170 8.75 2.70 0.60
CA PHE A 170 9.83 3.61 1.01
C PHE A 170 10.52 4.26 -0.20
N ALA A 171 10.71 3.51 -1.31
CA ALA A 171 11.21 4.09 -2.57
C ALA A 171 10.27 5.19 -3.10
N GLY A 172 8.95 5.02 -2.96
CA GLY A 172 7.95 6.06 -3.25
C GLY A 172 8.08 7.28 -2.34
N LEU A 173 8.34 7.07 -1.05
CA LEU A 173 8.51 8.14 -0.05
C LEU A 173 9.78 8.99 -0.27
N LEU A 174 10.77 8.50 -1.02
CA LEU A 174 11.97 9.28 -1.34
C LEU A 174 11.63 10.63 -1.98
N ALA A 175 10.59 10.68 -2.82
CA ALA A 175 10.15 11.94 -3.44
C ALA A 175 9.36 12.84 -2.48
N VAL A 176 8.77 12.28 -1.43
CA VAL A 176 8.04 13.05 -0.41
C VAL A 176 9.00 13.81 0.50
N TRP A 177 10.18 13.26 0.78
CA TRP A 177 11.21 13.91 1.60
C TRP A 177 11.49 15.37 1.19
N PRO A 178 11.93 15.68 -0.04
CA PRO A 178 12.16 17.07 -0.44
C PRO A 178 10.87 17.90 -0.46
N ALA A 179 9.72 17.30 -0.74
CA ALA A 179 8.44 18.00 -0.75
C ALA A 179 8.05 18.57 0.62
N VAL A 180 8.49 17.93 1.71
CA VAL A 180 8.15 18.33 3.08
C VAL A 180 9.31 18.90 3.88
N THR A 181 10.53 18.90 3.35
CA THR A 181 11.74 19.42 4.04
C THR A 181 12.38 20.61 3.34
N VAL A 182 12.06 20.88 2.07
CA VAL A 182 12.54 22.04 1.32
C VAL A 182 11.43 23.10 1.26
N THR A 183 11.42 24.02 2.23
CA THR A 183 10.32 24.97 2.47
C THR A 183 10.50 26.34 1.80
N GLY A 184 11.71 26.68 1.32
CA GLY A 184 12.02 28.01 0.78
C GLY A 184 11.59 28.28 -0.68
N ARG A 185 11.04 27.30 -1.39
CA ARG A 185 10.63 27.46 -2.79
C ARG A 185 9.13 27.75 -2.91
N PRO A 186 8.72 28.84 -3.59
CA PRO A 186 7.31 29.21 -3.72
C PRO A 186 6.51 28.16 -4.48
N TRP A 187 5.19 28.21 -4.34
CA TRP A 187 4.27 27.38 -5.12
C TRP A 187 4.35 27.70 -6.61
N GLY A 188 4.34 26.66 -7.43
CA GLY A 188 4.31 26.78 -8.88
C GLY A 188 3.26 25.90 -9.54
N LEU A 189 3.19 25.95 -10.87
CA LEU A 189 2.27 25.12 -11.67
C LEU A 189 2.41 23.62 -11.39
N LEU A 190 3.62 23.16 -11.07
CA LEU A 190 3.88 21.76 -10.76
C LEU A 190 3.26 21.33 -9.42
N ASP A 191 3.16 22.22 -8.43
CA ASP A 191 2.45 21.95 -7.17
C ASP A 191 0.95 21.75 -7.41
N PHE A 192 0.34 22.61 -8.24
CA PHE A 192 -1.07 22.46 -8.61
C PHE A 192 -1.33 21.16 -9.39
N ALA A 193 -0.43 20.80 -10.31
CA ALA A 193 -0.50 19.54 -11.02
C ALA A 193 -0.35 18.35 -10.05
N ALA A 194 0.58 18.41 -9.10
CA ALA A 194 0.78 17.37 -8.09
C ALA A 194 -0.47 17.18 -7.22
N VAL A 195 -1.10 18.27 -6.75
CA VAL A 195 -2.37 18.23 -6.01
C VAL A 195 -3.45 17.58 -6.87
N ALA A 196 -3.64 18.04 -8.10
CA ALA A 196 -4.70 17.53 -8.98
C ALA A 196 -4.53 16.04 -9.29
N VAL A 197 -3.32 15.61 -9.64
CA VAL A 197 -2.99 14.20 -9.94
C VAL A 197 -3.21 13.32 -8.72
N THR A 198 -2.70 13.74 -7.55
CA THR A 198 -2.82 12.96 -6.32
C THR A 198 -4.26 12.89 -5.82
N ALA A 199 -5.00 14.01 -5.84
CA ALA A 199 -6.41 14.02 -5.44
C ALA A 199 -7.26 13.16 -6.38
N ALA A 200 -7.03 13.25 -7.70
CA ALA A 200 -7.70 12.40 -8.67
C ALA A 200 -7.40 10.92 -8.43
N ALA A 201 -6.15 10.56 -8.11
CA ALA A 201 -5.76 9.21 -7.73
C ALA A 201 -6.61 8.70 -6.54
N VAL A 202 -6.61 9.43 -5.42
CA VAL A 202 -7.38 9.06 -4.22
C VAL A 202 -8.88 8.89 -4.53
N VAL A 203 -9.45 9.76 -5.38
CA VAL A 203 -10.85 9.66 -5.81
C VAL A 203 -11.08 8.43 -6.67
N ILE A 204 -10.23 8.16 -7.66
CA ILE A 204 -10.32 6.98 -8.54
C ILE A 204 -10.34 5.70 -7.70
N GLU A 205 -9.43 5.57 -6.75
CA GLU A 205 -9.35 4.39 -5.88
C GLU A 205 -10.58 4.25 -5.00
N THR A 206 -10.97 5.33 -4.33
CA THR A 206 -12.15 5.35 -3.46
C THR A 206 -13.42 4.95 -4.21
N VAL A 207 -13.60 5.47 -5.44
CA VAL A 207 -14.76 5.14 -6.27
C VAL A 207 -14.67 3.69 -6.77
N ALA A 208 -13.49 3.24 -7.22
CA ALA A 208 -13.26 1.89 -7.71
C ALA A 208 -13.56 0.83 -6.64
N ASP A 209 -13.03 1.00 -5.44
CA ASP A 209 -13.23 0.08 -4.32
C ASP A 209 -14.69 0.07 -3.86
N ARG A 210 -15.34 1.24 -3.75
CA ARG A 210 -16.78 1.32 -3.41
C ARG A 210 -17.67 0.64 -4.47
N GLN A 211 -17.32 0.76 -5.74
CA GLN A 211 -18.03 0.06 -6.82
C GLN A 211 -17.84 -1.46 -6.71
N LEU A 212 -16.62 -1.91 -6.43
CA LEU A 212 -16.30 -3.33 -6.27
C LEU A 212 -17.00 -3.93 -5.05
N HIS A 213 -16.95 -3.26 -3.90
CA HIS A 213 -17.62 -3.69 -2.67
C HIS A 213 -19.13 -3.81 -2.84
N ARG A 214 -19.78 -2.81 -3.45
CA ARG A 214 -21.22 -2.89 -3.74
C ARG A 214 -21.55 -4.04 -4.69
N PHE A 215 -20.74 -4.25 -5.72
CA PHE A 215 -20.94 -5.34 -6.66
C PHE A 215 -20.76 -6.71 -6.00
N ALA A 216 -19.68 -6.90 -5.23
CA ALA A 216 -19.35 -8.17 -4.59
C ALA A 216 -20.26 -8.52 -3.41
N GLY A 217 -20.85 -7.52 -2.75
CA GLY A 217 -21.78 -7.71 -1.64
C GLY A 217 -23.15 -8.24 -2.05
N ASP A 218 -23.53 -8.09 -3.32
CA ASP A 218 -24.79 -8.58 -3.86
C ASP A 218 -24.69 -10.06 -4.29
N PRO A 219 -25.47 -10.99 -3.67
CA PRO A 219 -25.45 -12.40 -4.01
C PRO A 219 -25.75 -12.70 -5.49
N ALA A 220 -26.53 -11.86 -6.17
CA ALA A 220 -26.86 -12.02 -7.59
C ALA A 220 -25.63 -11.84 -8.51
N ASN A 221 -24.55 -11.25 -8.00
CA ASN A 221 -23.31 -11.01 -8.74
C ASN A 221 -22.24 -12.10 -8.48
N ARG A 222 -22.55 -13.16 -7.72
CA ARG A 222 -21.63 -14.28 -7.51
C ARG A 222 -21.19 -14.87 -8.85
N GLY A 223 -19.88 -15.02 -9.04
CA GLY A 223 -19.29 -15.52 -10.29
C GLY A 223 -19.29 -14.53 -11.47
N ARG A 224 -19.97 -13.38 -11.35
CA ARG A 224 -20.01 -12.35 -12.40
C ARG A 224 -18.78 -11.43 -12.36
N ILE A 225 -18.58 -10.70 -13.44
CA ILE A 225 -17.49 -9.73 -13.63
C ILE A 225 -18.11 -8.34 -13.55
N ILE A 226 -17.50 -7.44 -12.79
CA ILE A 226 -17.90 -6.03 -12.79
C ILE A 226 -17.42 -5.37 -14.07
N ASP A 227 -18.35 -4.78 -14.83
CA ASP A 227 -18.10 -4.14 -16.12
C ASP A 227 -18.78 -2.76 -16.25
N ARG A 228 -19.07 -2.14 -15.10
CA ARG A 228 -19.74 -0.83 -14.97
C ARG A 228 -18.89 0.16 -14.17
N GLY A 229 -19.20 1.45 -14.28
CA GLY A 229 -18.45 2.50 -13.59
C GLY A 229 -17.01 2.60 -14.10
N LEU A 230 -16.03 2.70 -13.21
CA LEU A 230 -14.61 2.76 -13.58
C LEU A 230 -14.12 1.43 -14.17
N TRP A 231 -14.72 0.32 -13.73
CA TRP A 231 -14.36 -1.04 -14.14
C TRP A 231 -14.68 -1.37 -15.61
N ARG A 232 -15.44 -0.51 -16.30
CA ARG A 232 -15.67 -0.62 -17.75
C ARG A 232 -14.49 -0.10 -18.58
N TYR A 233 -13.63 0.71 -17.99
CA TYR A 233 -12.49 1.36 -18.66
C TYR A 233 -11.16 0.71 -18.33
N SER A 234 -11.06 0.12 -17.14
CA SER A 234 -9.88 -0.54 -16.61
C SER A 234 -10.30 -1.77 -15.84
N ARG A 235 -9.59 -2.88 -15.98
CA ARG A 235 -9.84 -4.08 -15.16
C ARG A 235 -9.38 -3.91 -13.72
N HIS A 236 -8.46 -2.97 -13.47
CA HIS A 236 -7.90 -2.70 -12.14
C HIS A 236 -7.80 -1.19 -11.88
N PRO A 237 -8.94 -0.46 -11.86
CA PRO A 237 -8.94 1.00 -11.73
C PRO A 237 -8.38 1.48 -10.39
N ASN A 238 -8.54 0.70 -9.31
CA ASN A 238 -7.91 0.98 -8.02
C ASN A 238 -6.38 0.86 -8.09
N TYR A 239 -5.84 -0.10 -8.84
CA TYR A 239 -4.37 -0.19 -9.04
C TYR A 239 -3.84 0.98 -9.88
N LEU A 240 -4.61 1.44 -10.88
CA LEU A 240 -4.26 2.65 -11.63
C LEU A 240 -4.20 3.87 -10.72
N GLY A 241 -5.19 4.03 -9.84
CA GLY A 241 -5.18 5.11 -8.86
C GLY A 241 -3.97 5.02 -7.93
N GLU A 242 -3.66 3.84 -7.39
CA GLU A 242 -2.50 3.63 -6.51
C GLU A 242 -1.19 4.02 -7.21
N ILE A 243 -0.97 3.58 -8.45
CA ILE A 243 0.19 4.01 -9.26
C ILE A 243 0.22 5.53 -9.43
N THR A 244 -0.94 6.13 -9.76
CA THR A 244 -1.06 7.57 -10.01
C THR A 244 -0.78 8.40 -8.77
N PHE A 245 -1.12 7.90 -7.58
CA PHE A 245 -0.80 8.54 -6.30
C PHE A 245 0.71 8.74 -6.13
N TRP A 246 1.52 7.71 -6.42
CA TRP A 246 2.97 7.79 -6.30
C TRP A 246 3.62 8.69 -7.37
N TRP A 247 3.01 8.81 -8.56
CA TRP A 247 3.39 9.84 -9.53
C TRP A 247 3.10 11.24 -8.99
N GLY A 248 1.96 11.45 -8.35
CA GLY A 248 1.62 12.70 -7.68
C GLY A 248 2.61 13.10 -6.59
N MET A 249 3.02 12.14 -5.74
CA MET A 249 4.07 12.34 -4.73
C MET A 249 5.41 12.73 -5.38
N TRP A 250 5.76 12.11 -6.51
CA TRP A 250 6.95 12.48 -7.25
C TRP A 250 6.91 13.90 -7.81
N LEU A 251 5.76 14.33 -8.34
CA LEU A 251 5.57 15.70 -8.82
C LEU A 251 5.77 16.73 -7.69
N PHE A 252 5.26 16.47 -6.48
CA PHE A 252 5.53 17.32 -5.32
C PHE A 252 7.02 17.42 -4.99
N GLY A 253 7.73 16.30 -5.03
CA GLY A 253 9.18 16.26 -4.77
C GLY A 253 9.97 17.11 -5.76
N VAL A 254 9.67 16.97 -7.06
CA VAL A 254 10.30 17.76 -8.13
C VAL A 254 9.90 19.23 -8.05
N ALA A 255 8.65 19.55 -7.68
CA ALA A 255 8.19 20.92 -7.50
C ALA A 255 8.97 21.64 -6.40
N ALA A 256 9.21 20.96 -5.27
CA ALA A 256 9.99 21.51 -4.16
C ALA A 256 11.49 21.59 -4.46
N ALA A 257 12.05 20.54 -5.07
CA ALA A 257 13.47 20.44 -5.36
C ALA A 257 13.72 19.71 -6.69
N PRO A 258 13.84 20.43 -7.83
CA PRO A 258 14.02 19.81 -9.15
C PRO A 258 15.22 18.86 -9.27
N GLY A 259 16.27 19.06 -8.47
CA GLY A 259 17.44 18.17 -8.41
C GLY A 259 17.12 16.75 -7.88
N TRP A 260 15.96 16.55 -7.25
CA TRP A 260 15.48 15.25 -6.75
C TRP A 260 14.69 14.44 -7.78
N TRP A 261 14.75 14.80 -9.07
CA TRP A 261 14.05 14.08 -10.15
C TRP A 261 14.34 12.57 -10.17
N TRP A 262 15.55 12.15 -9.74
CA TRP A 262 15.97 10.74 -9.68
C TRP A 262 15.07 9.87 -8.77
N THR A 263 14.32 10.48 -7.85
CA THR A 263 13.30 9.79 -7.04
C THR A 263 12.13 9.23 -7.84
N VAL A 264 12.11 9.45 -9.17
CA VAL A 264 11.19 8.79 -10.13
C VAL A 264 11.27 7.26 -10.05
N VAL A 265 12.35 6.71 -9.47
CA VAL A 265 12.46 5.29 -9.12
C VAL A 265 11.25 4.79 -8.31
N GLY A 266 10.70 5.60 -7.40
CA GLY A 266 9.53 5.26 -6.59
C GLY A 266 8.30 4.88 -7.42
N PRO A 267 7.71 5.80 -8.20
CA PRO A 267 6.57 5.49 -9.06
C PRO A 267 6.89 4.45 -10.14
N ILE A 268 8.14 4.38 -10.65
CA ILE A 268 8.52 3.32 -11.60
C ILE A 268 8.42 1.94 -10.94
N VAL A 269 8.97 1.76 -9.74
CA VAL A 269 8.90 0.48 -9.02
C VAL A 269 7.45 0.11 -8.69
N MET A 270 6.58 1.09 -8.38
CA MET A 270 5.14 0.86 -8.24
C MET A 270 4.51 0.33 -9.52
N VAL A 271 4.81 0.93 -10.69
CA VAL A 271 4.36 0.42 -11.99
C VAL A 271 4.83 -1.01 -12.19
N LEU A 272 6.11 -1.32 -11.91
CA LEU A 272 6.66 -2.66 -12.08
C LEU A 272 5.93 -3.69 -11.18
N LEU A 273 5.73 -3.37 -9.90
CA LEU A 273 5.00 -4.22 -8.96
C LEU A 273 3.59 -4.53 -9.47
N PHE A 274 2.83 -3.50 -9.85
CA PHE A 274 1.46 -3.70 -10.28
C PHE A 274 1.36 -4.40 -11.64
N ALA A 275 2.16 -3.99 -12.62
CA ALA A 275 2.09 -4.53 -13.98
C ALA A 275 2.57 -5.97 -14.09
N PHE A 276 3.60 -6.35 -13.31
CA PHE A 276 4.23 -7.67 -13.44
C PHE A 276 3.90 -8.65 -12.32
N VAL A 277 3.43 -8.17 -11.15
CA VAL A 277 3.07 -9.03 -10.02
C VAL A 277 1.56 -8.98 -9.75
N SER A 278 1.03 -7.84 -9.32
CA SER A 278 -0.35 -7.74 -8.82
C SER A 278 -1.41 -8.01 -9.89
N VAL A 279 -1.31 -7.36 -11.06
CA VAL A 279 -2.27 -7.53 -12.17
C VAL A 279 -2.26 -8.98 -12.68
N PRO A 280 -1.11 -9.59 -13.02
CA PRO A 280 -1.09 -10.98 -13.49
C PRO A 280 -1.63 -11.97 -12.46
N MET A 281 -1.34 -11.80 -11.16
CA MET A 281 -1.90 -12.66 -10.11
C MET A 281 -3.42 -12.57 -10.04
N MET A 282 -3.98 -11.35 -10.10
CA MET A 282 -5.42 -11.14 -10.05
C MET A 282 -6.13 -11.64 -11.31
N ASP A 283 -5.55 -11.39 -12.49
CA ASP A 283 -6.09 -11.85 -13.77
C ASP A 283 -6.09 -13.38 -13.85
N ARG A 284 -5.02 -14.06 -13.43
CA ARG A 284 -4.95 -15.53 -13.38
C ARG A 284 -6.01 -16.12 -12.44
N ARG A 285 -6.19 -15.54 -11.26
CA ARG A 285 -7.25 -15.95 -10.31
C ARG A 285 -8.64 -15.75 -10.91
N SER A 286 -8.86 -14.65 -11.63
CA SER A 286 -10.15 -14.36 -12.26
C SER A 286 -10.44 -15.30 -13.43
N LEU A 287 -9.44 -15.60 -14.27
CA LEU A 287 -9.52 -16.61 -15.34
C LEU A 287 -9.91 -17.99 -14.78
N ALA A 288 -9.29 -18.40 -13.67
CA ALA A 288 -9.57 -19.70 -13.05
C ALA A 288 -10.99 -19.81 -12.46
N ARG A 289 -11.65 -18.68 -12.15
CA ARG A 289 -12.95 -18.66 -11.46
C ARG A 289 -14.13 -18.26 -12.34
N ARG A 290 -13.87 -17.64 -13.49
CA ARG A 290 -14.88 -16.99 -14.32
C ARG A 290 -14.63 -17.30 -15.81
N PRO A 291 -15.40 -18.22 -16.41
CA PRO A 291 -15.20 -18.63 -17.80
C PRO A 291 -15.22 -17.46 -18.81
N ALA A 292 -16.08 -16.46 -18.58
CA ALA A 292 -16.21 -15.29 -19.44
C ALA A 292 -15.06 -14.26 -19.30
N TYR A 293 -14.13 -14.43 -18.35
CA TYR A 293 -13.11 -13.43 -18.05
C TYR A 293 -12.10 -13.23 -19.18
N ALA A 294 -11.76 -14.30 -19.90
CA ALA A 294 -10.86 -14.20 -21.06
C ALA A 294 -11.43 -13.26 -22.15
N GLN A 295 -12.74 -13.30 -22.39
CA GLN A 295 -13.40 -12.40 -23.33
C GLN A 295 -13.44 -10.95 -22.80
N HIS A 296 -13.70 -10.78 -21.51
CA HIS A 296 -13.65 -9.47 -20.85
C HIS A 296 -12.24 -8.84 -20.96
N MET A 297 -11.18 -9.63 -20.81
CA MET A 297 -9.80 -9.15 -20.93
C MET A 297 -9.43 -8.61 -22.31
N ARG A 298 -10.10 -9.08 -23.37
CA ARG A 298 -9.89 -8.55 -24.74
C ARG A 298 -10.49 -7.16 -24.90
N ARG A 299 -11.65 -6.93 -24.26
CA ARG A 299 -12.42 -5.68 -24.36
C ARG A 299 -11.91 -4.58 -23.42
N VAL A 300 -11.59 -4.93 -22.19
CA VAL A 300 -11.20 -3.98 -21.14
C VAL A 300 -9.70 -4.11 -20.85
N PRO A 301 -8.89 -3.04 -21.01
CA PRO A 301 -7.46 -3.08 -20.71
C PRO A 301 -7.19 -3.21 -19.21
N ALA A 302 -5.99 -3.64 -18.83
CA ALA A 302 -5.65 -3.90 -17.43
C ALA A 302 -5.61 -2.62 -16.57
N LEU A 303 -4.90 -1.58 -17.03
CA LEU A 303 -4.67 -0.34 -16.29
C LEU A 303 -5.18 0.87 -17.07
N LEU A 304 -4.45 1.33 -18.09
CA LEU A 304 -4.78 2.53 -18.86
C LEU A 304 -5.95 2.29 -19.83
N PRO A 305 -7.00 3.14 -19.82
CA PRO A 305 -8.07 3.08 -20.81
C PRO A 305 -7.50 3.22 -22.22
N ARG A 306 -8.01 2.42 -23.16
CA ARG A 306 -7.71 2.64 -24.58
C ARG A 306 -8.50 3.87 -25.05
N PRO A 307 -7.89 4.80 -25.80
CA PRO A 307 -8.65 5.73 -26.62
C PRO A 307 -9.63 4.89 -27.43
N ARG A 308 -10.92 5.22 -27.39
CA ARG A 308 -11.87 4.57 -28.31
C ARG A 308 -11.39 4.91 -29.71
N GLY A 309 -10.91 3.92 -30.46
CA GLY A 309 -10.79 4.09 -31.89
C GLY A 309 -12.19 4.43 -32.40
N ASN A 310 -12.33 5.55 -33.11
CA ASN A 310 -13.55 5.82 -33.87
C ASN A 310 -13.74 4.63 -34.82
N GLY A 311 -14.64 3.72 -34.45
CA GLY A 311 -14.94 2.52 -35.22
C GLY A 311 -16.43 2.44 -35.42
N GLY A 312 -16.86 2.95 -36.58
CA GLY A 312 -18.07 2.61 -37.34
C GLY A 312 -19.39 2.69 -36.62
#